data_AF-A0A535PD88-F1
#
_entry.id   AF-A0A535PD88-F1
#
_cell.length_a   1.000
_cell.length_b   1.000
_cell.length_c   1.000
_cell.angle_alpha   90.00
_cell.angle_beta   90.00
_cell.angle_gamma   90.00
#
_symmetry.space_group_name_H-M   'P 1'
#
loop_
_entity.id
_entity.type
_entity.pdbx_description
1 polymer ?
#
loop_
_entity_poly.entity_id
_entity_poly.type
_entity_poly.pdbx_seq_one_letter_code
_entity_poly.pdbx_strand_id
1 'polypeptide(L)'
;MTCYICATCGVQFASTDSTPERCPICADERQYVGWSGQRWTTLDDLRKEHRNQMRDDCGLTGIGTEPSFAIGQRALLIRSPQGNLLWDCITVIDDATVEVVRKLGGVRAIAISHPH
;
A
#
# COMPACT_ATOMS: atom_id res chain seq x y z
N MET A 1 12.70 9.72 -14.70
CA MET A 1 12.29 9.76 -13.28
C MET A 1 11.03 8.95 -13.02
N THR A 2 11.12 7.94 -12.15
CA THR A 2 10.06 6.97 -11.82
C THR A 2 10.03 6.74 -10.31
N CYS A 3 8.85 6.69 -9.69
CA CYS A 3 8.70 6.24 -8.31
C CYS A 3 8.68 4.71 -8.28
N TYR A 4 9.74 4.10 -7.76
CA TYR A 4 9.85 2.65 -7.66
C TYR A 4 9.27 2.11 -6.36
N ILE A 5 8.63 0.95 -6.46
CA ILE A 5 8.04 0.22 -5.36
C ILE A 5 8.87 -1.04 -5.12
N CYS A 6 9.29 -1.28 -3.88
CA CYS A 6 9.95 -2.53 -3.53
C CYS A 6 8.95 -3.69 -3.61
N ALA A 7 9.24 -4.71 -4.43
CA ALA A 7 8.34 -5.85 -4.60
C ALA A 7 8.23 -6.75 -3.36
N THR A 8 9.13 -6.60 -2.38
CA THR A 8 9.11 -7.37 -1.14
C THR A 8 8.27 -6.71 -0.05
N CYS A 9 8.54 -5.44 0.31
CA CYS A 9 7.79 -4.74 1.37
C CYS A 9 6.64 -3.86 0.87
N GLY A 10 6.61 -3.50 -0.42
CA GLY A 10 5.54 -2.70 -1.01
C GLY A 10 5.66 -1.18 -0.79
N VAL A 11 6.77 -0.71 -0.22
CA VAL A 11 7.08 0.71 -0.05
C VAL A 11 7.44 1.36 -1.37
N GLN A 12 6.89 2.54 -1.61
CA GLN A 12 7.26 3.41 -2.73
C GLN A 12 8.33 4.43 -2.30
N PHE A 13 9.34 4.63 -3.13
CA PHE A 13 10.37 5.65 -2.95
C PHE A 13 10.15 6.86 -3.86
N ALA A 14 10.84 7.96 -3.54
CA ALA A 14 10.87 9.15 -4.37
C ALA A 14 11.36 8.85 -5.80
N SER A 15 10.99 9.71 -6.76
CA SER A 15 11.30 9.48 -8.16
C SER A 15 12.81 9.54 -8.44
N THR A 16 13.29 8.57 -9.21
CA THR A 16 14.71 8.41 -9.57
C THR A 16 14.82 7.97 -11.03
N ASP A 17 15.98 8.14 -11.67
CA ASP A 17 16.17 7.73 -13.07
C ASP A 17 16.45 6.23 -13.26
N SER A 18 16.85 5.56 -12.18
CA SER A 18 17.07 4.12 -12.14
C SER A 18 16.48 3.54 -10.86
N THR A 19 16.24 2.24 -10.84
CA THR A 19 15.80 1.54 -9.61
C THR A 19 16.76 1.83 -8.45
N PRO A 20 16.27 1.99 -7.20
CA PRO A 20 17.16 2.17 -6.05
C PRO A 20 18.12 0.98 -5.90
N GLU A 21 19.35 1.26 -5.49
CA GLU A 21 20.37 0.23 -5.25
C GLU A 21 19.95 -0.72 -4.13
N ARG A 22 19.31 -0.16 -3.09
CA ARG A 22 18.76 -0.93 -1.98
C ARG A 22 17.47 -0.34 -1.42
N CYS A 23 16.55 -1.21 -1.00
CA CYS A 23 15.44 -0.91 -0.12
C CYS A 23 15.95 -0.89 1.34
N PRO A 24 16.05 0.29 2.00
CA PRO A 24 16.49 0.36 3.39
C PRO A 24 15.53 -0.34 4.34
N ILE A 25 14.23 -0.39 4.01
CA ILE A 25 13.21 -1.09 4.82
C ILE A 25 13.48 -2.60 4.84
N CYS A 26 13.73 -3.22 3.68
CA CYS A 26 14.05 -4.65 3.60
C CYS A 26 15.44 -5.00 4.16
N ALA A 27 16.34 -4.02 4.26
CA ALA A 27 17.67 -4.20 4.85
C ALA A 27 17.66 -3.95 6.38
N ASP A 28 16.57 -3.42 6.94
CA ASP A 28 16.36 -3.32 8.38
C ASP A 28 16.16 -4.72 8.97
N GLU A 29 16.68 -4.94 10.18
CA GLU A 29 16.62 -6.25 10.87
C GLU A 29 15.19 -6.73 11.17
N ARG A 30 14.21 -5.81 11.16
CA ARG A 30 12.79 -6.12 11.39
C ARG A 30 12.04 -6.50 10.12
N GLN A 31 12.75 -6.60 8.99
CA GLN A 31 12.22 -7.04 7.70
C GLN A 31 13.21 -8.02 7.04
N TYR A 32 12.97 -8.35 5.78
CA TYR A 32 13.83 -9.25 5.01
C TYR A 32 13.98 -8.80 3.55
N VAL A 33 15.09 -9.22 2.95
CA VAL A 33 15.29 -9.20 1.50
C VAL A 33 14.67 -10.49 0.93
N GLY A 34 13.88 -10.36 -0.15
CA GLY A 34 13.25 -11.52 -0.78
C GLY A 34 14.26 -12.55 -1.30
N TRP A 35 13.85 -13.81 -1.41
CA TRP A 35 14.69 -14.93 -1.85
C TRP A 35 15.39 -14.71 -3.20
N SER A 36 14.76 -13.97 -4.10
CA SER A 36 15.32 -13.61 -5.41
C SER A 36 16.09 -12.29 -5.41
N GLY A 37 16.53 -11.82 -4.24
CA GLY A 37 17.11 -10.50 -4.05
C GLY A 37 16.07 -9.38 -4.09
N GLN A 38 16.57 -8.15 -4.20
CA GLN A 38 15.70 -6.98 -4.29
C GLN A 38 15.16 -6.81 -5.71
N ARG A 39 13.84 -6.63 -5.78
CA ARG A 39 13.12 -6.38 -7.03
C ARG A 39 12.28 -5.13 -6.88
N TRP A 40 12.11 -4.45 -8.01
CA TRP A 40 11.42 -3.17 -8.09
C TRP A 40 10.30 -3.26 -9.11
N THR A 41 9.20 -2.58 -8.82
CA THR A 41 8.06 -2.43 -9.73
C THR A 41 7.61 -0.97 -9.70
N THR A 42 6.55 -0.65 -10.44
CA THR A 42 5.92 0.66 -10.46
C THR A 42 4.44 0.54 -10.14
N LEU A 43 3.81 1.65 -9.74
CA LEU A 43 2.36 1.65 -9.53
C LEU A 43 1.59 1.30 -10.81
N ASP A 44 2.08 1.74 -11.97
CA ASP A 44 1.45 1.45 -13.27
C ASP A 44 1.54 -0.02 -13.65
N ASP A 45 2.65 -0.69 -13.33
CA ASP A 45 2.77 -2.14 -13.51
C ASP A 45 1.85 -2.90 -12.55
N LEU A 46 1.79 -2.48 -11.28
CA LEU A 46 0.88 -3.11 -10.30
C LEU A 46 -0.59 -2.97 -10.70
N ARG A 47 -0.98 -1.83 -11.24
CA ARG A 47 -2.36 -1.59 -11.75
C ARG A 47 -2.74 -2.48 -12.93
N LYS A 48 -1.80 -3.16 -13.60
CA LYS A 48 -2.15 -4.10 -14.68
C LYS A 48 -2.73 -5.39 -14.12
N GLU A 49 -2.19 -5.87 -13.00
CA GLU A 49 -2.43 -7.23 -12.50
C GLU A 49 -3.11 -7.26 -11.12
N HIS A 50 -3.06 -6.16 -10.37
CA HIS A 50 -3.60 -6.07 -9.01
C HIS A 50 -4.74 -5.05 -8.90
N ARG A 51 -5.69 -5.32 -8.01
CA ARG A 51 -6.79 -4.42 -7.64
C ARG A 51 -7.01 -4.47 -6.14
N ASN A 52 -7.54 -3.42 -5.54
CA ASN A 52 -7.99 -3.53 -4.15
C ASN A 52 -9.41 -4.09 -4.08
N GLN A 53 -9.67 -4.82 -3.00
CA GLN A 53 -10.98 -5.30 -2.62
C GLN A 53 -11.34 -4.77 -1.25
N MET A 54 -12.60 -4.40 -1.08
CA MET A 54 -13.15 -4.00 0.20
C MET A 54 -13.80 -5.21 0.85
N ARG A 55 -13.47 -5.48 2.10
CA ARG A 55 -14.02 -6.60 2.88
C ARG A 55 -14.39 -6.12 4.28
N ASP A 56 -15.36 -6.76 4.91
CA ASP A 56 -15.58 -6.57 6.34
C ASP A 56 -14.38 -7.16 7.10
N ASP A 57 -13.85 -6.39 8.04
CA ASP A 57 -12.80 -6.80 8.97
C ASP A 57 -13.24 -6.45 10.38
N CYS A 58 -13.98 -7.38 11.00
CA CYS A 58 -14.56 -7.22 12.34
C CYS A 58 -15.41 -5.95 12.50
N GLY A 59 -16.26 -5.65 11.51
CA GLY A 59 -17.11 -4.45 11.49
C GLY A 59 -16.41 -3.18 10.98
N LEU A 60 -15.14 -3.25 10.59
CA LEU A 60 -14.43 -2.19 9.89
C LEU A 60 -14.38 -2.49 8.38
N THR A 61 -14.20 -1.44 7.56
CA THR A 61 -13.96 -1.63 6.12
C THR A 61 -12.48 -1.87 5.87
N GLY A 62 -12.09 -3.13 5.65
CA GLY A 62 -10.75 -3.50 5.23
C GLY A 62 -10.51 -3.29 3.73
N ILE A 63 -9.33 -2.82 3.38
CA ILE A 63 -8.87 -2.57 2.01
C ILE A 63 -7.62 -3.42 1.78
N GLY A 64 -7.73 -4.47 0.98
CA GLY A 64 -6.62 -5.38 0.67
C GLY A 64 -6.41 -5.55 -0.84
N THR A 65 -5.17 -5.77 -1.26
CA THR A 65 -4.82 -5.97 -2.67
C THR A 65 -4.96 -7.43 -3.10
N GLU A 66 -5.57 -7.68 -4.26
CA GLU A 66 -5.74 -8.99 -4.89
C GLU A 66 -5.25 -8.95 -6.36
N PRO A 67 -4.38 -9.88 -6.82
CA PRO A 67 -3.66 -10.87 -6.01
C PRO A 67 -2.82 -10.23 -4.90
N SER A 68 -2.53 -10.97 -3.83
CA SER A 68 -1.69 -10.46 -2.73
C SER A 68 -0.34 -9.95 -3.27
N PHE A 69 0.10 -8.81 -2.74
CA PHE A 69 1.35 -8.16 -3.14
C PHE A 69 2.22 -7.86 -1.92
N ALA A 70 3.54 -7.95 -2.10
CA ALA A 70 4.52 -7.71 -1.06
C ALA A 70 4.24 -8.53 0.22
N ILE A 71 4.24 -7.90 1.39
CA ILE A 71 3.95 -8.52 2.68
C ILE A 71 2.46 -8.78 2.94
N GLY A 72 1.59 -8.53 1.95
CA GLY A 72 0.14 -8.70 2.11
C GLY A 72 -0.49 -7.69 3.07
N GLN A 73 0.05 -6.47 3.13
CA GLN A 73 -0.50 -5.41 3.97
C GLN A 73 -1.94 -5.04 3.56
N ARG A 74 -2.70 -4.53 4.51
CA ARG A 74 -4.07 -4.04 4.31
C ARG A 74 -4.26 -2.74 5.10
N ALA A 75 -5.06 -1.84 4.57
CA ALA A 75 -5.51 -0.66 5.31
C ALA A 75 -6.91 -0.88 5.88
N LEU A 76 -7.28 -0.13 6.92
CA LEU A 76 -8.64 -0.11 7.48
C LEU A 76 -9.22 1.29 7.37
N LEU A 77 -10.41 1.41 6.79
CA LEU A 77 -11.19 2.65 6.80
C LEU A 77 -12.13 2.63 8.01
N ILE A 78 -11.79 3.42 9.03
CA ILE A 78 -12.58 3.59 10.24
C ILE A 78 -13.53 4.76 10.01
N ARG A 79 -14.85 4.49 10.03
CA ARG A 79 -15.89 5.48 9.74
C ARG A 79 -16.41 6.12 11.02
N SER A 80 -16.53 7.45 11.01
CA SER A 80 -17.10 8.20 12.14
C SER A 80 -17.90 9.43 11.68
N PRO A 81 -18.87 9.92 12.47
CA PRO A 81 -19.60 11.15 12.16
C PRO A 81 -18.70 12.39 12.01
N GLN A 82 -17.51 12.39 12.61
CA GLN A 82 -16.55 13.49 12.55
C GLN A 82 -15.57 13.39 11.36
N GLY A 83 -15.69 12.34 10.55
CA GLY A 83 -14.82 12.05 9.42
C GLY A 83 -14.07 10.72 9.58
N ASN A 84 -13.70 10.12 8.45
CA ASN A 84 -13.08 8.80 8.46
C ASN A 84 -11.56 8.88 8.70
N LEU A 85 -11.03 7.90 9.40
CA LEU A 85 -9.60 7.67 9.58
C LEU A 85 -9.18 6.48 8.72
N LEU A 86 -8.11 6.62 7.94
CA LEU A 86 -7.44 5.48 7.32
C LEU A 86 -6.33 5.01 8.28
N TRP A 87 -6.46 3.80 8.78
CA TRP A 87 -5.43 3.14 9.57
C TRP A 87 -4.52 2.32 8.65
N ASP A 88 -3.24 2.66 8.67
CA ASP A 88 -2.20 2.23 7.73
C ASP A 88 -2.49 2.59 6.26
N CYS A 89 -1.54 2.27 5.38
CA CYS A 89 -1.60 2.55 3.96
C CYS A 89 -1.72 1.25 3.14
N ILE A 90 -2.04 1.39 1.85
CA ILE A 90 -2.03 0.28 0.90
C ILE A 90 -1.21 0.68 -0.33
N THR A 91 -0.46 -0.26 -0.91
CA THR A 91 0.46 0.05 -2.00
C THR A 91 -0.26 0.37 -3.31
N VAL A 92 -1.24 -0.44 -3.69
CA VAL A 92 -1.96 -0.25 -4.95
C VAL A 92 -2.99 0.86 -4.75
N ILE A 93 -2.88 1.92 -5.53
CA ILE A 93 -3.85 3.02 -5.56
C ILE A 93 -4.42 3.09 -6.98
N ASP A 94 -5.72 2.92 -7.13
CA ASP A 94 -6.43 3.04 -8.41
C ASP A 94 -7.72 3.88 -8.25
N ASP A 95 -8.26 4.33 -9.38
CA ASP A 95 -9.44 5.20 -9.39
C ASP A 95 -10.66 4.52 -8.76
N ALA A 96 -10.81 3.21 -8.95
CA ALA A 96 -11.90 2.43 -8.37
C ALA A 96 -11.86 2.44 -6.84
N THR A 97 -10.68 2.24 -6.25
CA THR A 97 -10.47 2.33 -4.79
C THR A 97 -10.79 3.72 -4.28
N VAL A 98 -10.27 4.76 -4.96
CA VAL A 98 -10.52 6.16 -4.58
C VAL A 98 -12.01 6.48 -4.64
N GLU A 99 -12.72 6.02 -5.67
CA GLU A 99 -14.16 6.21 -5.82
C GLU A 99 -14.93 5.55 -4.68
N VAL A 100 -14.61 4.31 -4.32
CA VAL A 100 -15.25 3.60 -3.20
C VAL A 100 -15.00 4.33 -1.88
N VAL A 101 -13.75 4.74 -1.61
CA VAL A 101 -13.41 5.47 -0.39
C VAL A 101 -14.16 6.82 -0.33
N ARG A 102 -14.26 7.54 -1.44
CA ARG A 102 -15.06 8.79 -1.52
C ARG A 102 -16.53 8.53 -1.25
N LYS A 103 -17.13 7.49 -1.83
CA LYS A 103 -18.52 7.07 -1.58
C LYS A 103 -18.77 6.72 -0.10
N LEU A 104 -17.75 6.24 0.61
CA LEU A 104 -17.82 5.94 2.04
C LEU A 104 -17.59 7.15 2.96
N GLY A 105 -17.39 8.35 2.40
CA GLY A 105 -17.19 9.60 3.15
C GLY A 105 -15.78 10.17 3.08
N GLY A 106 -14.90 9.62 2.24
CA GLY A 106 -13.52 10.09 2.07
C GLY A 106 -12.62 9.72 3.24
N VAL A 107 -11.45 10.38 3.34
CA VAL A 107 -10.47 10.22 4.42
C VAL A 107 -10.14 11.61 4.98
N ARG A 108 -10.34 11.79 6.29
CA ARG A 108 -10.00 13.04 7.00
C ARG A 108 -8.59 13.02 7.57
N ALA A 109 -8.13 11.85 8.00
CA ALA A 109 -6.81 11.65 8.58
C ALA A 109 -6.27 10.26 8.22
N ILE A 110 -4.95 10.12 8.29
CA ILE A 110 -4.25 8.84 8.17
C ILE A 110 -3.45 8.64 9.46
N ALA A 111 -3.59 7.47 10.07
CA ALA A 111 -2.75 7.02 11.17
C ALA A 111 -1.90 5.87 10.65
N ILE A 112 -0.58 5.94 10.85
CA ILE A 112 0.37 4.92 10.41
C ILE A 112 0.95 4.26 11.66
N SER A 113 0.93 2.94 11.68
CA SER A 113 1.37 2.14 12.83
C SER A 113 2.87 2.30 13.11
N HIS A 114 3.70 2.37 12.06
CA HIS A 114 5.16 2.50 12.15
C HIS A 114 5.77 2.99 10.83
N PRO A 115 6.99 3.56 10.83
CA PRO A 115 7.59 4.19 9.65
C PRO A 115 8.31 3.16 8.74
N HIS A 116 7.62 2.08 8.37
CA HIS A 116 8.09 1.10 7.38
C HIS A 116 7.17 1.02 6.17
#